data_AF-A0A924PVF9-F1
#
_entry.id   AF-A0A924PVF9-F1
#
_cell.length_a   1.000
_cell.length_b   1.000
_cell.length_c   1.000
_cell.angle_alpha   90.00
_cell.angle_beta   90.00
_cell.angle_gamma   90.00
#
_symmetry.space_group_name_H-M   'P 1'
#
loop_
_entity.id
_entity.type
_entity.pdbx_description
1 polymer ?
#
loop_
_entity_poly.entity_id
_entity_poly.type
_entity_poly.pdbx_seq_one_letter_code
_entity_poly.pdbx_strand_id
1 'polypeptide(L)'
;MTATSRLPILWSIAGHDSGGGAGLSADQRAADAMGVHLCPVVAAVTAQNSQGVQAVVPIDASTLEAQLAALALDLPPRAIKTGLLGSVAAIKAVARWVDHFRAATPTGEDPHRQLALVIDPVLGASAGGAAFADPAVLGAYRKLLIPRATVITPNRLEAARLLAWPQASHALDQGLLPEMARQLQQMGARGVVITGGDGASAWCTSTTAHALDWLLTPHASGWLTAPRVDTFHTHGTGCTFASGVAAALALGHVEADAVVLAKMLTHHALSHSHAAGPGPGPVMAGSGFATGPAHGGAPLPCLGLGEDLPWRLTQPAGDGLFQRFTPPADGLYGIVPTAARIHDALQAGWRCLQLRHKPAEGLHKHLNDSVQACSRFNAQLFVNDHWREALALSTASQPPLGLHLGQEDLLRMSADDHALLLSARHRIMLGLSSHSLWELARAAGCAPSYIACGPVQATTTKDMPWRPQGTDNLQWWITHSPAPVVAIGGLLTPADVQRFAANQPAALCVVRGMGEHHDDMAQTLEALRHAVTAGQLEAQERIPAPLP
;
A
#
# COMPACT_ATOMS: atom_id res chain seq x y z
N MET A 1 15.06 25.23 -16.05
CA MET A 1 13.61 25.50 -16.13
C MET A 1 12.92 24.21 -16.51
N THR A 2 12.53 23.42 -15.51
CA THR A 2 11.73 22.21 -15.71
C THR A 2 10.32 22.65 -16.16
N ALA A 3 9.78 22.02 -17.20
CA ALA A 3 8.39 22.22 -17.58
C ALA A 3 7.53 22.01 -16.33
N THR A 4 6.76 23.01 -15.92
CA THR A 4 5.81 22.89 -14.82
C THR A 4 4.75 21.88 -15.26
N SER A 5 4.94 20.61 -14.90
CA SER A 5 3.94 19.57 -15.15
C SER A 5 2.67 19.99 -14.43
N ARG A 6 1.60 20.25 -15.18
CA ARG A 6 0.29 20.57 -14.60
C ARG A 6 -0.12 19.43 -13.67
N LEU A 7 -0.54 19.77 -12.45
CA LEU A 7 -1.05 18.78 -11.50
C LEU A 7 -2.25 18.05 -12.11
N PRO A 8 -2.44 16.75 -11.83
CA PRO A 8 -3.63 16.06 -12.29
C PRO A 8 -4.89 16.68 -11.67
N ILE A 9 -5.98 16.68 -12.45
CA ILE A 9 -7.26 17.25 -12.02
C ILE A 9 -8.11 16.15 -11.38
N LEU A 10 -8.68 16.44 -10.20
CA LEU A 10 -9.66 15.63 -9.50
C LEU A 10 -10.98 16.39 -9.39
N TRP A 11 -12.08 15.85 -9.90
CA TRP A 11 -13.41 16.40 -9.57
C TRP A 11 -13.94 15.74 -8.31
N SER A 12 -14.27 16.53 -7.28
CA SER A 12 -15.07 16.02 -6.16
C SER A 12 -16.53 16.47 -6.31
N ILE A 13 -17.43 15.52 -6.49
CA ILE A 13 -18.86 15.75 -6.63
C ILE A 13 -19.52 15.30 -5.33
N ALA A 14 -19.77 16.25 -4.43
CA ALA A 14 -20.16 15.93 -3.06
C ALA A 14 -21.01 17.02 -2.40
N GLY A 15 -21.44 16.76 -1.17
CA GLY A 15 -22.12 17.72 -0.33
C GLY A 15 -21.16 18.82 0.17
N HIS A 16 -21.67 20.06 0.23
CA HIS A 16 -21.03 21.16 0.94
C HIS A 16 -21.45 21.14 2.41
N ASP A 17 -20.52 20.80 3.28
CA ASP A 17 -20.68 20.83 4.73
C ASP A 17 -20.44 22.25 5.27
N SER A 18 -21.50 22.88 5.78
CA SER A 18 -21.41 24.23 6.40
C SER A 18 -20.50 24.28 7.63
N GLY A 19 -20.27 23.15 8.31
CA GLY A 19 -19.32 23.04 9.42
C GLY A 19 -17.86 22.90 8.99
N GLY A 20 -17.59 22.69 7.70
CA GLY A 20 -16.24 22.61 7.12
C GLY A 20 -15.45 21.34 7.46
N GLY A 21 -16.06 20.35 8.12
CA GLY A 21 -15.36 19.17 8.62
C GLY A 21 -15.38 17.97 7.68
N ALA A 22 -16.41 17.82 6.86
CA ALA A 22 -16.56 16.75 5.87
C ALA A 22 -16.85 17.31 4.46
N GLY A 23 -17.32 16.45 3.56
CA GLY A 23 -17.71 16.82 2.21
C GLY A 23 -16.57 17.48 1.43
N LEU A 24 -16.91 18.46 0.60
CA LEU A 24 -15.96 19.16 -0.27
C LEU A 24 -14.77 19.78 0.49
N SER A 25 -14.95 20.20 1.74
CA SER A 25 -13.90 20.79 2.56
C SER A 25 -12.84 19.76 2.98
N ALA A 26 -13.27 18.55 3.36
CA ALA A 26 -12.34 17.46 3.64
C ALA A 26 -11.68 16.94 2.36
N ASP A 27 -12.43 16.92 1.26
CA ASP A 27 -11.92 16.49 -0.04
C ASP A 27 -10.79 17.42 -0.53
N GLN A 28 -10.96 18.74 -0.41
CA GLN A 28 -9.93 19.73 -0.73
C GLN A 28 -8.65 19.52 0.10
N ARG A 29 -8.78 19.39 1.43
CA ARG A 29 -7.61 19.15 2.31
C ARG A 29 -6.86 17.87 1.94
N ALA A 30 -7.58 16.80 1.60
CA ALA A 30 -6.98 15.54 1.17
C ALA A 30 -6.26 15.69 -0.18
N ALA A 31 -6.86 16.39 -1.15
CA ALA A 31 -6.25 16.62 -2.46
C ALA A 31 -4.98 17.49 -2.37
N ASP A 32 -5.02 18.56 -1.58
CA ASP A 32 -3.87 19.44 -1.34
C ASP A 32 -2.72 18.68 -0.67
N ALA A 33 -3.03 17.85 0.34
CA ALA A 33 -2.04 17.00 1.01
C ALA A 33 -1.38 15.99 0.06
N MET A 34 -2.11 15.53 -0.96
CA MET A 34 -1.62 14.58 -1.98
C MET A 34 -1.00 15.27 -3.19
N GLY A 35 -1.02 16.61 -3.28
CA GLY A 35 -0.48 17.36 -4.42
C GLY A 35 -1.31 17.22 -5.70
N VAL A 36 -2.63 17.16 -5.58
CA VAL A 36 -3.58 17.07 -6.72
C VAL A 36 -4.46 18.30 -6.76
N HIS A 37 -4.74 18.82 -7.96
CA HIS A 37 -5.65 19.97 -8.10
C HIS A 37 -7.10 19.50 -8.09
N LEU A 38 -7.84 19.86 -7.05
CA LEU A 38 -9.25 19.51 -6.91
C LEU A 38 -10.16 20.61 -7.46
N CYS A 39 -11.14 20.20 -8.28
CA CYS A 39 -12.26 21.02 -8.70
C CYS A 39 -13.49 20.59 -7.88
N PRO A 40 -14.00 21.42 -6.95
CA PRO A 40 -15.16 21.08 -6.15
C PRO A 40 -16.44 21.29 -6.96
N VAL A 41 -17.36 20.31 -6.91
CA VAL A 41 -18.68 20.35 -7.55
C VAL A 41 -19.74 20.07 -6.49
N VAL A 42 -20.61 21.06 -6.26
CA VAL A 42 -21.63 20.97 -5.21
C VAL A 42 -22.81 20.14 -5.72
N ALA A 43 -23.01 18.97 -5.12
CA ALA A 43 -24.16 18.10 -5.39
C ALA A 43 -25.32 18.30 -4.40
N ALA A 44 -25.00 18.73 -3.18
CA ALA A 44 -25.97 19.10 -2.16
C ALA A 44 -25.37 20.14 -1.21
N VAL A 45 -26.20 20.94 -0.57
CA VAL A 45 -25.80 21.80 0.55
C VAL A 45 -26.41 21.22 1.82
N THR A 46 -25.61 21.12 2.89
CA THR A 46 -26.11 20.68 4.20
C THR A 46 -26.12 21.86 5.16
N ALA A 47 -27.22 22.03 5.90
CA ALA A 47 -27.19 22.75 7.16
C ALA A 47 -26.71 21.77 8.22
N GLN A 48 -25.42 21.86 8.56
CA GLN A 48 -24.69 20.91 9.40
C GLN A 48 -23.72 21.66 10.32
N ASN A 49 -23.52 21.11 11.52
CA ASN A 49 -22.49 21.53 12.46
C ASN A 49 -21.91 20.29 13.16
N SER A 50 -20.99 20.48 14.11
CA SER A 50 -20.34 19.37 14.82
C SER A 50 -21.29 18.45 15.59
N GLN A 51 -22.54 18.85 15.82
CA GLN A 51 -23.54 18.08 16.57
C GLN A 51 -24.51 17.30 15.67
N GLY A 52 -24.43 17.46 14.35
CA GLY A 52 -25.24 16.70 13.39
C GLY A 52 -25.79 17.52 12.24
N VAL A 53 -26.64 16.88 11.45
CA VAL A 53 -27.23 17.45 10.23
C VAL A 53 -28.68 17.83 10.46
N GLN A 54 -29.00 19.11 10.22
CA GLN A 54 -30.35 19.66 10.35
C GLN A 54 -31.14 19.60 9.04
N ALA A 55 -30.48 19.83 7.90
CA ALA A 55 -31.12 19.77 6.60
C ALA A 55 -30.12 19.38 5.50
N VAL A 56 -30.64 18.72 4.46
CA VAL A 56 -29.91 18.41 3.23
C VAL A 56 -30.75 18.91 2.06
N VAL A 57 -30.17 19.79 1.25
CA VAL A 57 -30.80 20.37 0.06
C VAL A 57 -30.00 19.93 -1.16
N PRO A 58 -30.49 18.95 -1.94
CA PRO A 58 -29.88 18.58 -3.21
C PRO A 58 -29.86 19.76 -4.18
N ILE A 59 -28.77 19.92 -4.92
CA ILE A 59 -28.70 20.87 -6.04
C ILE A 59 -29.54 20.32 -7.20
N ASP A 60 -30.26 21.21 -7.89
CA ASP A 60 -31.05 20.82 -9.05
C ASP A 60 -30.15 20.30 -10.20
N ALA A 61 -30.72 19.43 -11.04
CA ALA A 61 -29.96 18.75 -12.08
C ALA A 61 -29.31 19.72 -13.09
N SER A 62 -29.98 20.82 -13.44
CA SER A 62 -29.45 21.82 -14.37
C SER A 62 -28.24 22.55 -13.81
N THR A 63 -28.27 22.94 -12.55
CA THR A 63 -27.15 23.61 -11.88
C THR A 63 -25.96 22.66 -11.70
N LEU A 64 -26.20 21.39 -11.36
CA LEU A 64 -25.14 20.38 -11.31
C LEU A 64 -24.50 20.16 -12.70
N GLU A 65 -25.32 20.04 -13.74
CA GLU A 65 -24.83 19.87 -15.11
C GLU A 65 -24.03 21.08 -15.59
N ALA A 66 -24.46 22.31 -15.24
CA ALA A 66 -23.74 23.53 -15.58
C ALA A 66 -22.33 23.58 -14.95
N GLN A 67 -22.19 23.15 -13.68
CA GLN A 67 -20.87 23.05 -13.03
C GLN A 67 -19.97 22.05 -13.77
N LEU A 68 -20.47 20.85 -14.06
CA LEU A 68 -19.68 19.80 -14.74
C LEU A 68 -19.31 20.18 -16.17
N ALA A 69 -20.25 20.77 -16.91
CA ALA A 69 -20.02 21.26 -18.26
C ALA A 69 -18.97 22.38 -18.30
N ALA A 70 -18.98 23.29 -17.32
CA ALA A 70 -17.96 24.33 -17.21
C ALA A 70 -16.57 23.74 -17.02
N LEU A 71 -16.40 22.81 -16.06
CA LEU A 71 -15.11 22.15 -15.83
C LEU A 71 -14.63 21.31 -17.01
N ALA A 72 -15.55 20.69 -17.76
CA ALA A 72 -15.18 19.86 -18.91
C ALA A 72 -14.48 20.64 -20.04
N LEU A 73 -14.64 21.97 -20.09
CA LEU A 73 -14.08 22.80 -21.16
C LEU A 73 -12.56 22.98 -21.02
N ASP A 74 -12.03 23.09 -19.81
CA ASP A 74 -10.62 23.45 -19.56
C ASP A 74 -9.94 22.64 -18.43
N LEU A 75 -10.71 21.95 -17.59
CA LEU A 75 -10.24 21.19 -16.43
C LEU A 75 -10.74 19.72 -16.45
N PRO A 76 -10.45 18.94 -17.51
CA PRO A 76 -10.90 17.55 -17.61
C PRO A 76 -10.26 16.68 -16.51
N PRO A 77 -11.03 15.81 -15.84
CA PRO A 77 -10.56 15.05 -14.69
C PRO A 77 -9.71 13.86 -15.09
N ARG A 78 -8.73 13.52 -14.24
CA ARG A 78 -8.07 12.20 -14.21
C ARG A 78 -8.77 11.24 -13.25
N ALA A 79 -9.45 11.78 -12.25
CA ALA A 79 -10.32 11.04 -11.37
C ALA A 79 -11.57 11.86 -11.01
N ILE A 80 -12.68 11.16 -10.77
CA ILE A 80 -13.88 11.70 -10.14
C ILE A 80 -14.05 10.97 -8.81
N LYS A 81 -14.24 11.74 -7.73
CA LYS A 81 -14.71 11.24 -6.45
C LYS A 81 -16.15 11.67 -6.24
N THR A 82 -17.03 10.76 -5.84
CA THR A 82 -18.37 11.12 -5.38
C THR A 82 -18.44 11.03 -3.87
N GLY A 83 -19.11 11.98 -3.22
CA GLY A 83 -19.55 11.88 -1.82
C GLY A 83 -21.07 11.89 -1.72
N LEU A 84 -21.63 12.70 -0.82
CA LEU A 84 -23.09 12.91 -0.74
C LEU A 84 -23.63 13.49 -2.07
N LEU A 85 -24.35 12.69 -2.84
CA LEU A 85 -24.98 13.10 -4.11
C LEU A 85 -26.43 13.60 -3.97
N GLY A 86 -27.15 13.16 -2.93
CA GLY A 86 -28.47 13.65 -2.56
C GLY A 86 -29.65 13.36 -3.51
N SER A 87 -29.43 12.88 -4.74
CA SER A 87 -30.52 12.58 -5.67
C SER A 87 -30.18 11.55 -6.76
N VAL A 88 -31.22 10.90 -7.31
CA VAL A 88 -31.10 10.03 -8.50
C VAL A 88 -30.61 10.81 -9.72
N ALA A 89 -30.98 12.08 -9.84
CA ALA A 89 -30.56 12.94 -10.95
C ALA A 89 -29.04 13.19 -10.93
N ALA A 90 -28.47 13.45 -9.75
CA ALA A 90 -27.04 13.60 -9.57
C ALA A 90 -26.30 12.30 -9.93
N ILE A 91 -26.77 11.15 -9.46
CA ILE A 91 -26.18 9.84 -9.80
C ILE A 91 -26.17 9.61 -11.32
N LYS A 92 -27.28 9.94 -12.01
CA LYS A 92 -27.36 9.85 -13.48
C LYS A 92 -26.37 10.77 -14.16
N ALA A 93 -26.22 12.01 -13.70
CA ALA A 93 -25.26 12.96 -14.25
C ALA A 93 -23.82 12.44 -14.13
N VAL A 94 -23.42 11.99 -12.94
CA VAL A 94 -22.08 11.40 -12.72
C VAL A 94 -21.84 10.21 -13.65
N ALA A 95 -22.80 9.28 -13.74
CA ALA A 95 -22.67 8.12 -14.61
C ALA A 95 -22.45 8.51 -16.09
N ARG A 96 -23.19 9.52 -16.60
CA ARG A 96 -23.00 10.04 -17.96
C ARG A 96 -21.63 10.64 -18.18
N TRP A 97 -21.15 11.47 -17.25
CA TRP A 97 -19.83 12.11 -17.37
C TRP A 97 -18.69 11.10 -17.30
N VAL A 98 -18.81 10.09 -16.44
CA VAL A 98 -17.85 8.98 -16.39
C VAL A 98 -17.81 8.23 -17.72
N ASP A 99 -18.97 7.90 -18.29
CA ASP A 99 -19.04 7.24 -19.60
C ASP A 99 -18.48 8.11 -20.72
N HIS A 100 -18.78 9.41 -20.70
CA HIS A 100 -18.28 10.37 -21.69
C HIS A 100 -16.75 10.40 -21.75
N PHE A 101 -16.08 10.56 -20.60
CA PHE A 101 -14.62 10.59 -20.57
C PHE A 101 -13.98 9.23 -20.84
N ARG A 102 -14.63 8.12 -20.42
CA ARG A 102 -14.15 6.76 -20.71
C ARG A 102 -14.35 6.35 -22.17
N ALA A 103 -15.32 6.92 -22.89
CA ALA A 103 -15.50 6.68 -24.32
C ALA A 103 -14.30 7.16 -25.15
N ALA A 104 -13.48 8.08 -24.64
CA ALA A 104 -12.24 8.52 -25.26
C ALA A 104 -11.04 7.58 -25.01
N THR A 105 -11.23 6.44 -24.34
CA THR A 105 -10.15 5.48 -24.06
C THR A 105 -9.69 4.81 -25.37
N PRO A 106 -8.38 4.80 -25.68
CA PRO A 106 -7.85 4.08 -26.84
C PRO A 106 -8.21 2.59 -26.82
N THR A 107 -8.39 2.00 -28.01
CA THR A 107 -8.72 0.57 -28.13
C THR A 107 -7.62 -0.29 -27.51
N GLY A 108 -7.99 -1.19 -26.60
CA GLY A 108 -7.07 -2.07 -25.88
C GLY A 108 -6.52 -1.49 -24.57
N GLU A 109 -6.80 -0.22 -24.27
CA GLU A 109 -6.46 0.38 -22.98
C GLU A 109 -7.60 0.25 -21.96
N ASP A 110 -7.22 0.30 -20.68
CA ASP A 110 -8.15 0.18 -19.56
C ASP A 110 -8.90 1.50 -19.31
N PRO A 111 -10.23 1.56 -19.47
CA PRO A 111 -10.99 2.81 -19.29
C PRO A 111 -10.95 3.35 -17.85
N HIS A 112 -10.66 2.50 -16.86
CA HIS A 112 -10.46 2.95 -15.48
C HIS A 112 -9.14 3.71 -15.29
N ARG A 113 -8.14 3.50 -16.18
CA ARG A 113 -6.91 4.30 -16.24
C ARG A 113 -7.11 5.61 -16.99
N GLN A 114 -8.05 5.68 -17.93
CA GLN A 114 -8.43 6.93 -18.58
C GLN A 114 -9.15 7.85 -17.60
N LEU A 115 -10.15 7.32 -16.89
CA LEU A 115 -10.84 8.04 -15.82
C LEU A 115 -11.18 7.11 -14.66
N ALA A 116 -10.58 7.39 -13.50
CA ALA A 116 -10.94 6.73 -12.27
C ALA A 116 -12.26 7.27 -11.69
N LEU A 117 -13.13 6.38 -11.22
CA LEU A 117 -14.30 6.74 -10.41
C LEU A 117 -14.14 6.14 -9.02
N VAL A 118 -14.04 7.00 -8.00
CA VAL A 118 -14.09 6.61 -6.59
C VAL A 118 -15.44 6.97 -6.01
N ILE A 119 -16.13 5.97 -5.47
CA ILE A 119 -17.46 6.14 -4.89
C ILE A 119 -17.35 6.07 -3.37
N ASP A 120 -17.51 7.21 -2.70
CA ASP A 120 -17.87 7.29 -1.28
C ASP A 120 -19.40 7.42 -1.22
N PRO A 121 -20.15 6.35 -0.90
CA PRO A 121 -21.59 6.33 -1.12
C PRO A 121 -22.39 7.22 -0.15
N VAL A 122 -21.77 7.71 0.93
CA VAL A 122 -22.32 8.62 1.97
C VAL A 122 -23.85 8.54 2.09
N LEU A 123 -24.32 7.46 2.70
CA LEU A 123 -25.76 7.15 2.76
C LEU A 123 -26.45 7.67 4.03
N GLY A 124 -25.69 8.22 4.97
CA GLY A 124 -26.19 8.83 6.21
C GLY A 124 -25.09 9.61 6.94
N ALA A 125 -25.50 10.47 7.88
CA ALA A 125 -24.58 11.27 8.68
C ALA A 125 -23.91 10.43 9.79
N SER A 126 -22.59 10.48 9.89
CA SER A 126 -21.86 9.86 11.02
C SER A 126 -22.16 10.54 12.37
N ALA A 127 -22.49 11.84 12.35
CA ALA A 127 -22.89 12.60 13.54
C ALA A 127 -24.38 12.47 13.88
N GLY A 128 -25.14 11.63 13.14
CA GLY A 128 -26.59 11.50 13.27
C GLY A 128 -27.37 12.61 12.55
N GLY A 129 -28.70 12.44 12.47
CA GLY A 129 -29.61 13.38 11.80
C GLY A 129 -30.32 12.79 10.58
N ALA A 130 -30.66 13.65 9.62
CA ALA A 130 -31.46 13.29 8.45
C ALA A 130 -30.84 12.16 7.61
N ALA A 131 -31.67 11.23 7.13
CA ALA A 131 -31.24 10.20 6.19
C ALA A 131 -30.92 10.81 4.83
N PHE A 132 -29.81 10.38 4.21
CA PHE A 132 -29.34 10.95 2.94
C PHE A 132 -29.79 10.18 1.70
N ALA A 133 -30.34 8.98 1.88
CA ALA A 133 -30.69 8.10 0.78
C ALA A 133 -31.99 7.35 1.06
N ASP A 134 -32.88 7.37 0.06
CA ASP A 134 -34.11 6.59 0.00
C ASP A 134 -33.91 5.33 -0.90
N PRO A 135 -34.92 4.45 -1.03
CA PRO A 135 -34.81 3.27 -1.90
C PRO A 135 -34.51 3.57 -3.37
N ALA A 136 -34.93 4.73 -3.89
CA ALA A 136 -34.69 5.13 -5.28
C ALA A 136 -33.22 5.51 -5.50
N VAL A 137 -32.64 6.26 -4.57
CA VAL A 137 -31.20 6.61 -4.55
C VAL A 137 -30.35 5.34 -4.45
N LEU A 138 -30.68 4.43 -3.53
CA LEU A 138 -29.99 3.13 -3.43
C LEU A 138 -30.09 2.33 -4.73
N GLY A 139 -31.27 2.26 -5.34
CA GLY A 139 -31.48 1.62 -6.64
C GLY A 139 -30.63 2.24 -7.75
N ALA A 140 -30.46 3.56 -7.76
CA ALA A 140 -29.63 4.26 -8.72
C ALA A 140 -28.14 3.98 -8.51
N TYR A 141 -27.63 3.97 -7.27
CA TYR A 141 -26.24 3.55 -6.99
C TYR A 141 -25.95 2.16 -7.56
N ARG A 142 -26.81 1.18 -7.25
CA ARG A 142 -26.67 -0.22 -7.67
C ARG A 142 -26.66 -0.38 -9.19
N LYS A 143 -27.57 0.29 -9.88
CA LYS A 143 -27.77 0.10 -11.33
C LYS A 143 -26.87 0.98 -12.19
N LEU A 144 -26.49 2.16 -11.71
CA LEU A 144 -25.87 3.20 -12.53
C LEU A 144 -24.44 3.52 -12.10
N LEU A 145 -24.11 3.51 -10.81
CA LEU A 145 -22.81 4.00 -10.36
C LEU A 145 -21.83 2.89 -10.00
N ILE A 146 -22.26 1.89 -9.20
CA ILE A 146 -21.42 0.75 -8.80
C ILE A 146 -20.78 0.04 -10.00
N PRO A 147 -21.49 -0.24 -11.12
CA PRO A 147 -20.89 -0.87 -12.29
C PRO A 147 -19.77 -0.06 -12.96
N ARG A 148 -19.61 1.22 -12.61
CA ARG A 148 -18.57 2.11 -13.14
C ARG A 148 -17.43 2.33 -12.15
N ALA A 149 -17.54 1.83 -10.92
CA ALA A 149 -16.57 2.12 -9.86
C ALA A 149 -15.19 1.56 -10.22
N THR A 150 -14.17 2.42 -10.20
CA THR A 150 -12.79 1.95 -10.09
C THR A 150 -12.55 1.46 -8.67
N VAL A 151 -12.97 2.23 -7.67
CA VAL A 151 -13.01 1.82 -6.26
C VAL A 151 -14.32 2.32 -5.63
N ILE A 152 -15.00 1.48 -4.84
CA ILE A 152 -16.06 1.91 -3.92
C ILE A 152 -15.59 1.70 -2.47
N THR A 153 -15.82 2.70 -1.61
CA THR A 153 -15.28 2.74 -0.24
C THR A 153 -16.36 2.82 0.83
N PRO A 154 -17.35 1.90 0.87
CA PRO A 154 -18.41 1.98 1.87
C PRO A 154 -17.87 1.67 3.27
N ASN A 155 -18.45 2.24 4.31
CA ASN A 155 -18.35 1.61 5.64
C ASN A 155 -19.23 0.36 5.73
N ARG A 156 -19.15 -0.38 6.85
CA ARG A 156 -19.94 -1.61 7.06
C ARG A 156 -21.45 -1.40 6.88
N LEU A 157 -21.99 -0.34 7.47
CA LEU A 157 -23.43 -0.05 7.40
C LEU A 157 -23.86 0.30 5.98
N GLU A 158 -23.05 1.08 5.27
CA GLU A 158 -23.29 1.47 3.88
C GLU A 158 -23.22 0.25 2.95
N ALA A 159 -22.24 -0.63 3.14
CA ALA A 159 -22.13 -1.87 2.37
C ALA A 159 -23.38 -2.74 2.60
N ALA A 160 -23.84 -2.89 3.84
CA ALA A 160 -25.06 -3.63 4.15
C ALA A 160 -26.30 -3.00 3.51
N ARG A 161 -26.43 -1.67 3.51
CA ARG A 161 -27.53 -0.95 2.85
C ARG A 161 -27.48 -1.08 1.33
N LEU A 162 -26.30 -1.00 0.72
CA LEU A 162 -26.10 -1.20 -0.71
C LEU A 162 -26.43 -2.64 -1.13
N LEU A 163 -26.19 -3.63 -0.27
CA LEU A 163 -26.51 -5.04 -0.56
C LEU A 163 -27.93 -5.45 -0.14
N ALA A 164 -28.68 -4.58 0.56
CA ALA A 164 -29.93 -4.94 1.21
C ALA A 164 -29.80 -6.13 2.19
N TRP A 165 -28.70 -6.15 2.96
CA TRP A 165 -28.42 -7.23 3.90
C TRP A 165 -29.46 -7.24 5.05
N PRO A 166 -30.00 -8.40 5.46
CA PRO A 166 -31.08 -8.49 6.46
C PRO A 166 -30.78 -7.93 7.86
N GLN A 167 -29.51 -7.68 8.19
CA GLN A 167 -29.03 -7.26 9.51
C GLN A 167 -28.09 -6.04 9.43
N ALA A 168 -28.46 -5.02 8.65
CA ALA A 168 -27.65 -3.80 8.50
C ALA A 168 -27.50 -3.05 9.85
N SER A 169 -26.43 -3.35 10.59
CA SER A 169 -26.10 -2.73 11.87
C SER A 169 -24.59 -2.59 12.04
N HIS A 170 -24.17 -1.71 12.95
CA HIS A 170 -22.74 -1.60 13.32
C HIS A 170 -22.21 -2.80 14.10
N ALA A 171 -23.09 -3.74 14.50
CA ALA A 171 -22.74 -4.99 15.16
C ALA A 171 -22.55 -6.16 14.18
N LEU A 172 -22.52 -5.90 12.87
CA LEU A 172 -22.22 -6.91 11.86
C LEU A 172 -20.84 -7.54 12.12
N ASP A 173 -20.80 -8.87 12.06
CA ASP A 173 -19.57 -9.63 12.19
C ASP A 173 -18.57 -9.22 11.09
N GLN A 174 -17.33 -8.96 11.51
CA GLN A 174 -16.24 -8.62 10.61
C GLN A 174 -15.93 -9.75 9.63
N GLY A 175 -16.18 -11.01 10.01
CA GLY A 175 -16.05 -12.17 9.13
C GLY A 175 -16.96 -12.12 7.89
N LEU A 176 -17.98 -11.25 7.85
CA LEU A 176 -18.88 -11.09 6.70
C LEU A 176 -18.37 -10.12 5.64
N LEU A 177 -17.37 -9.29 5.96
CA LEU A 177 -16.85 -8.25 5.05
C LEU A 177 -16.27 -8.82 3.75
N PRO A 178 -15.52 -9.95 3.76
CA PRO A 178 -15.07 -10.59 2.53
C PRO A 178 -16.20 -10.95 1.56
N GLU A 179 -17.29 -11.53 2.08
CA GLU A 179 -18.47 -11.88 1.29
C GLU A 179 -19.18 -10.62 0.76
N MET A 180 -19.39 -9.61 1.60
CA MET A 180 -19.99 -8.34 1.18
C MET A 180 -19.18 -7.67 0.06
N ALA A 181 -17.86 -7.70 0.17
CA ALA A 181 -16.99 -7.13 -0.86
C ALA A 181 -17.09 -7.89 -2.18
N ARG A 182 -17.14 -9.24 -2.13
CA ARG A 182 -17.38 -10.07 -3.33
C ARG A 182 -18.72 -9.77 -3.98
N GLN A 183 -19.80 -9.57 -3.21
CA GLN A 183 -21.10 -9.20 -3.78
C GLN A 183 -21.08 -7.81 -4.43
N LEU A 184 -20.44 -6.81 -3.80
CA LEU A 184 -20.27 -5.48 -4.42
C LEU A 184 -19.43 -5.56 -5.70
N GLN A 185 -18.42 -6.42 -5.74
CA GLN A 185 -17.63 -6.67 -6.96
C GLN A 185 -18.48 -7.35 -8.05
N GLN A 186 -19.34 -8.31 -7.69
CA GLN A 186 -20.29 -8.94 -8.62
C GLN A 186 -21.32 -7.96 -9.20
N MET A 187 -21.61 -6.86 -8.50
CA MET A 187 -22.43 -5.75 -9.02
C MET A 187 -21.67 -4.86 -10.03
N GLY A 188 -20.40 -5.13 -10.28
CA GLY A 188 -19.57 -4.48 -11.30
C GLY A 188 -18.53 -3.49 -10.76
N ALA A 189 -18.38 -3.34 -9.44
CA ALA A 189 -17.28 -2.56 -8.90
C ALA A 189 -15.94 -3.26 -9.21
N ARG A 190 -14.97 -2.52 -9.76
CA ARG A 190 -13.64 -3.09 -10.03
C ARG A 190 -12.86 -3.38 -8.74
N GLY A 191 -12.85 -2.41 -7.83
CA GLY A 191 -12.27 -2.51 -6.50
C GLY A 191 -13.28 -2.14 -5.42
N VAL A 192 -13.21 -2.81 -4.28
CA VAL A 192 -14.08 -2.62 -3.12
C VAL A 192 -13.21 -2.51 -1.87
N VAL A 193 -13.45 -1.48 -1.06
CA VAL A 193 -12.79 -1.31 0.23
C VAL A 193 -13.85 -1.06 1.30
N ILE A 194 -14.15 -2.08 2.11
CA ILE A 194 -15.10 -1.90 3.21
C ILE A 194 -14.34 -1.40 4.43
N THR A 195 -14.59 -0.15 4.82
CA THR A 195 -13.93 0.46 5.98
C THR A 195 -14.55 -0.01 7.29
N GLY A 196 -13.72 -0.35 8.27
CA GLY A 196 -14.15 -0.92 9.56
C GLY A 196 -13.65 -0.15 10.80
N GLY A 197 -13.02 1.01 10.60
CA GLY A 197 -12.57 1.88 11.69
C GLY A 197 -13.69 2.41 12.60
N ASP A 198 -14.96 2.36 12.16
CA ASP A 198 -16.15 2.91 12.84
C ASP A 198 -16.75 2.02 13.96
N GLY A 199 -16.17 0.85 14.20
CA GLY A 199 -16.69 -0.13 15.16
C GLY A 199 -16.35 0.23 16.61
N ALA A 200 -17.31 0.02 17.52
CA ALA A 200 -17.11 0.26 18.95
C ALA A 200 -15.96 -0.59 19.50
N SER A 201 -15.06 0.03 20.26
CA SER A 201 -13.99 -0.60 21.03
C SER A 201 -14.54 -1.28 22.29
N ALA A 202 -15.50 -2.19 22.12
CA ALA A 202 -15.96 -3.00 23.24
C ALA A 202 -15.06 -4.25 23.32
N TRP A 203 -14.17 -4.25 24.31
CA TRP A 203 -13.39 -5.39 24.85
C TRP A 203 -12.01 -5.67 24.24
N CYS A 204 -11.01 -5.50 25.11
CA CYS A 204 -9.57 -5.68 24.92
C CYS A 204 -9.23 -7.05 24.30
N THR A 205 -8.80 -7.02 23.04
CA THR A 205 -7.99 -8.05 22.37
C THR A 205 -6.91 -7.30 21.56
N SER A 206 -5.79 -7.93 21.19
CA SER A 206 -4.73 -7.27 20.39
C SER A 206 -5.26 -6.67 19.07
N THR A 207 -6.36 -7.20 18.55
CA THR A 207 -7.05 -6.73 17.34
C THR A 207 -7.87 -5.45 17.53
N THR A 208 -8.28 -5.08 18.75
CA THR A 208 -9.03 -3.83 18.99
C THR A 208 -8.15 -2.57 18.96
N ALA A 209 -6.83 -2.72 19.08
CA ALA A 209 -5.86 -1.62 18.96
C ALA A 209 -5.65 -1.15 17.51
N HIS A 210 -6.31 -1.81 16.55
CA HIS A 210 -6.12 -1.60 15.12
C HIS A 210 -7.44 -1.25 14.41
N ALA A 211 -7.35 -0.42 13.38
CA ALA A 211 -8.45 -0.13 12.46
C ALA A 211 -8.35 -1.06 11.24
N LEU A 212 -9.30 -2.00 11.13
CA LEU A 212 -9.35 -3.04 10.11
C LEU A 212 -10.27 -2.62 8.96
N ASP A 213 -9.72 -2.62 7.74
CA ASP A 213 -10.49 -2.43 6.50
C ASP A 213 -10.32 -3.66 5.62
N TRP A 214 -11.38 -4.08 4.93
CA TRP A 214 -11.30 -5.17 3.96
C TRP A 214 -11.01 -4.63 2.57
N LEU A 215 -9.86 -5.01 2.00
CA LEU A 215 -9.44 -4.63 0.65
C LEU A 215 -9.75 -5.77 -0.33
N LEU A 216 -10.41 -5.45 -1.45
CA LEU A 216 -10.58 -6.36 -2.59
C LEU A 216 -10.41 -5.58 -3.90
N THR A 217 -9.29 -5.81 -4.59
CA THR A 217 -8.96 -5.14 -5.86
C THR A 217 -8.37 -6.15 -6.85
N PRO A 218 -8.17 -5.79 -8.13
CA PRO A 218 -7.50 -6.66 -9.09
C PRO A 218 -6.06 -7.02 -8.69
N HIS A 219 -5.41 -6.21 -7.85
CA HIS A 219 -4.00 -6.35 -7.48
C HIS A 219 -3.82 -7.10 -6.16
N ALA A 220 -4.72 -6.89 -5.20
CA ALA A 220 -4.61 -7.39 -3.84
C ALA A 220 -5.97 -7.61 -3.17
N SER A 221 -6.03 -8.62 -2.31
CA SER A 221 -7.14 -8.82 -1.37
C SER A 221 -6.63 -9.14 0.04
N GLY A 222 -7.32 -8.63 1.05
CA GLY A 222 -7.11 -9.02 2.44
C GLY A 222 -7.37 -7.90 3.45
N TRP A 223 -7.12 -8.20 4.73
CA TRP A 223 -7.26 -7.23 5.81
C TRP A 223 -6.14 -6.20 5.77
N LEU A 224 -6.49 -4.94 5.53
CA LEU A 224 -5.59 -3.80 5.61
C LEU A 224 -5.76 -3.09 6.96
N THR A 225 -4.67 -2.93 7.70
CA THR A 225 -4.72 -2.47 9.09
C THR A 225 -3.67 -1.42 9.42
N ALA A 226 -4.04 -0.49 10.29
CA ALA A 226 -3.14 0.50 10.90
C ALA A 226 -3.52 0.65 12.38
N PRO A 227 -2.61 1.12 13.24
CA PRO A 227 -2.93 1.46 14.63
C PRO A 227 -4.14 2.39 14.69
N ARG A 228 -5.01 2.18 15.69
CA ARG A 228 -6.14 3.07 15.94
C ARG A 228 -5.64 4.36 16.60
N VAL A 229 -6.07 5.50 16.07
CA VAL A 229 -5.83 6.80 16.71
C VAL A 229 -6.89 7.03 17.78
N ASP A 230 -6.46 7.31 19.01
CA ASP A 230 -7.35 7.64 20.12
C ASP A 230 -7.77 9.11 20.04
N THR A 231 -8.89 9.38 19.37
CA THR A 231 -9.46 10.72 19.23
C THR A 231 -10.98 10.65 19.13
N PHE A 232 -11.64 11.63 19.75
CA PHE A 232 -13.08 11.88 19.56
C PHE A 232 -13.38 12.62 18.25
N HIS A 233 -12.37 13.29 17.67
CA HIS A 233 -12.53 14.15 16.50
C HIS A 233 -12.31 13.35 15.21
N THR A 234 -13.39 12.77 14.71
CA THR A 234 -13.37 11.85 13.55
C THR A 234 -14.16 12.39 12.35
N HIS A 235 -14.63 13.64 12.42
CA HIS A 235 -15.48 14.21 11.39
C HIS A 235 -14.69 14.38 10.07
N GLY A 236 -15.21 13.84 8.97
CA GLY A 236 -14.56 13.88 7.65
C GLY A 236 -13.59 12.73 7.37
N THR A 237 -13.46 11.73 8.25
CA THR A 237 -12.57 10.57 8.05
C THR A 237 -12.86 9.81 6.75
N GLY A 238 -14.12 9.44 6.51
CA GLY A 238 -14.52 8.72 5.29
C GLY A 238 -14.25 9.52 4.01
N CYS A 239 -14.60 10.81 4.02
CA CYS A 239 -14.34 11.71 2.89
C CYS A 239 -12.84 11.85 2.61
N THR A 240 -12.02 11.98 3.67
CA THR A 240 -10.55 12.05 3.56
C THR A 240 -9.99 10.77 2.93
N PHE A 241 -10.46 9.60 3.38
CA PHE A 241 -10.04 8.31 2.84
C PHE A 241 -10.37 8.19 1.34
N ALA A 242 -11.63 8.39 0.96
CA ALA A 242 -12.04 8.28 -0.43
C ALA A 242 -11.35 9.30 -1.35
N SER A 243 -11.14 10.52 -0.87
CA SER A 243 -10.41 11.55 -1.60
C SER A 243 -8.92 11.24 -1.72
N GLY A 244 -8.30 10.63 -0.72
CA GLY A 244 -6.95 10.09 -0.80
C GLY A 244 -6.82 8.99 -1.87
N VAL A 245 -7.80 8.07 -1.94
CA VAL A 245 -7.83 7.04 -3.00
C VAL A 245 -7.94 7.70 -4.38
N ALA A 246 -8.85 8.67 -4.54
CA ALA A 246 -9.06 9.35 -5.82
C ALA A 246 -7.83 10.15 -6.27
N ALA A 247 -7.18 10.86 -5.34
CA ALA A 247 -5.96 11.60 -5.60
C ALA A 247 -4.80 10.68 -6.01
N ALA A 248 -4.59 9.55 -5.30
CA ALA A 248 -3.57 8.59 -5.68
C ALA A 248 -3.84 7.94 -7.05
N LEU A 249 -5.09 7.63 -7.39
CA LEU A 249 -5.45 7.16 -8.73
C LEU A 249 -5.20 8.22 -9.80
N ALA A 250 -5.47 9.50 -9.51
CA ALA A 250 -5.18 10.62 -10.41
C ALA A 250 -3.67 10.79 -10.68
N LEU A 251 -2.83 10.47 -9.69
CA LEU A 251 -1.36 10.42 -9.79
C LEU A 251 -0.84 9.16 -10.51
N GLY A 252 -1.72 8.23 -10.88
CA GLY A 252 -1.39 7.04 -11.67
C GLY A 252 -1.09 5.79 -10.85
N HIS A 253 -1.31 5.80 -9.53
CA HIS A 253 -1.18 4.59 -8.71
C HIS A 253 -2.22 3.53 -9.10
N VAL A 254 -1.93 2.28 -8.78
CA VAL A 254 -2.91 1.18 -8.88
C VAL A 254 -3.86 1.21 -7.68
N GLU A 255 -5.02 0.55 -7.77
CA GLU A 255 -6.06 0.61 -6.73
C GLU A 255 -5.54 0.20 -5.34
N ALA A 256 -4.74 -0.87 -5.27
CA ALA A 256 -4.18 -1.33 -4.00
C ALA A 256 -3.19 -0.32 -3.38
N ASP A 257 -2.31 0.28 -4.18
CA ASP A 257 -1.40 1.35 -3.72
C ASP A 257 -2.16 2.59 -3.27
N ALA A 258 -3.19 2.99 -4.04
CA ALA A 258 -4.03 4.13 -3.73
C ALA A 258 -4.71 3.98 -2.37
N VAL A 259 -5.15 2.76 -2.04
CA VAL A 259 -5.78 2.45 -0.75
C VAL A 259 -4.77 2.45 0.40
N VAL A 260 -3.54 1.98 0.19
CA VAL A 260 -2.45 2.09 1.17
C VAL A 260 -2.16 3.55 1.50
N LEU A 261 -1.97 4.40 0.48
CA LEU A 261 -1.73 5.83 0.66
C LEU A 261 -2.89 6.54 1.34
N ALA A 262 -4.13 6.22 0.94
CA ALA A 262 -5.33 6.78 1.56
C ALA A 262 -5.44 6.43 3.05
N LYS A 263 -5.08 5.20 3.44
CA LYS A 263 -5.08 4.78 4.84
C LYS A 263 -4.00 5.50 5.64
N MET A 264 -2.82 5.71 5.07
CA MET A 264 -1.76 6.53 5.66
C MET A 264 -2.21 7.98 5.85
N LEU A 265 -2.75 8.61 4.81
CA LEU A 265 -3.28 9.98 4.85
C LEU A 265 -4.36 10.13 5.92
N THR A 266 -5.29 9.18 5.98
CA THR A 266 -6.40 9.19 6.94
C THR A 266 -5.93 9.02 8.38
N HIS A 267 -4.96 8.12 8.61
CA HIS A 267 -4.33 7.97 9.93
C HIS A 267 -3.66 9.28 10.36
N HIS A 268 -2.86 9.89 9.48
CA HIS A 268 -2.24 11.18 9.76
C HIS A 268 -3.28 12.27 10.05
N ALA A 269 -4.37 12.31 9.27
CA ALA A 269 -5.43 13.30 9.46
C ALA A 269 -6.14 13.17 10.82
N LEU A 270 -6.37 11.93 11.27
CA LEU A 270 -6.91 11.65 12.60
C LEU A 270 -5.94 12.09 13.70
N SER A 271 -4.64 11.83 13.54
CA SER A 271 -3.62 12.25 14.52
C SER A 271 -3.51 13.77 14.68
N HIS A 272 -3.97 14.55 13.69
CA HIS A 272 -3.98 16.01 13.69
C HIS A 272 -5.40 16.60 13.80
N SER A 273 -6.38 15.78 14.20
CA SER A 273 -7.75 16.22 14.41
C SER A 273 -7.86 17.21 15.57
N HIS A 274 -8.90 18.06 15.57
CA HIS A 274 -9.10 19.06 16.62
C HIS A 274 -10.58 19.33 16.88
N ALA A 275 -10.88 19.92 18.04
CA ALA A 275 -12.22 20.39 18.37
C ALA A 275 -12.54 21.69 17.64
N ALA A 276 -13.53 21.67 16.73
CA ALA A 276 -14.09 22.88 16.12
C ALA A 276 -15.39 23.34 16.82
N GLY A 277 -15.99 22.47 17.62
CA GLY A 277 -17.24 22.69 18.35
C GLY A 277 -17.43 21.61 19.42
N PRO A 278 -18.60 21.53 20.07
CA PRO A 278 -18.83 20.61 21.18
C PRO A 278 -19.01 19.13 20.77
N GLY A 279 -19.19 18.85 19.48
CA GLY A 279 -19.28 17.47 18.96
C GLY A 279 -17.98 17.01 18.29
N PRO A 280 -18.00 15.87 17.56
CA PRO A 280 -16.83 15.40 16.82
C PRO A 280 -16.30 16.48 15.88
N GLY A 281 -15.00 16.75 15.99
CA GLY A 281 -14.32 17.80 15.24
C GLY A 281 -13.65 17.25 13.98
N PRO A 282 -13.18 18.13 13.09
CA PRO A 282 -12.60 17.75 11.80
C PRO A 282 -11.25 17.05 11.92
N VAL A 283 -11.01 16.10 11.01
CA VAL A 283 -9.67 15.56 10.73
C VAL A 283 -8.89 16.48 9.78
N MET A 284 -7.56 16.50 9.92
CA MET A 284 -6.69 17.44 9.21
C MET A 284 -5.63 16.72 8.38
N ALA A 285 -5.95 16.41 7.13
CA ALA A 285 -4.99 15.89 6.17
C ALA A 285 -3.87 16.91 5.90
N GLY A 286 -2.63 16.44 5.82
CA GLY A 286 -1.46 17.28 5.55
C GLY A 286 -0.40 16.51 4.76
N SER A 287 0.39 17.22 3.97
CA SER A 287 1.43 16.64 3.10
C SER A 287 2.53 15.88 3.85
N GLY A 288 2.66 16.12 5.15
CA GLY A 288 3.57 15.39 6.06
C GLY A 288 3.22 13.92 6.25
N PHE A 289 2.07 13.42 5.78
CA PHE A 289 1.67 12.02 6.01
C PHE A 289 2.67 10.98 5.48
N ALA A 290 3.48 11.34 4.48
CA ALA A 290 4.45 10.47 3.81
C ALA A 290 5.91 10.71 4.24
N THR A 291 6.17 11.41 5.35
CA THR A 291 7.55 11.64 5.87
C THR A 291 8.07 10.49 6.75
N GLY A 292 7.21 9.48 6.98
CA GLY A 292 7.48 8.33 7.83
C GLY A 292 7.24 8.59 9.32
N PRO A 293 6.99 7.55 10.12
CA PRO A 293 6.63 7.67 11.54
C PRO A 293 7.67 8.39 12.40
N ALA A 294 8.95 8.24 12.08
CA ALA A 294 10.04 8.88 12.82
C ALA A 294 10.03 10.42 12.67
N HIS A 295 9.33 10.96 11.67
CA HIS A 295 9.27 12.39 11.36
C HIS A 295 7.83 12.94 11.41
N GLY A 296 6.96 12.31 12.20
CA GLY A 296 5.56 12.73 12.37
C GLY A 296 4.61 12.29 11.25
N GLY A 297 5.08 11.53 10.27
CA GLY A 297 4.26 10.94 9.22
C GLY A 297 3.45 9.73 9.70
N ALA A 298 2.62 9.18 8.82
CA ALA A 298 1.80 8.02 9.12
C ALA A 298 2.60 6.70 9.12
N PRO A 299 2.19 5.71 9.94
CA PRO A 299 2.70 4.36 9.81
C PRO A 299 2.25 3.72 8.49
N LEU A 300 3.14 2.92 7.90
CA LEU A 300 2.77 2.02 6.82
C LEU A 300 1.73 1.01 7.34
N PRO A 301 0.57 0.85 6.68
CA PRO A 301 -0.38 -0.17 7.08
C PRO A 301 0.16 -1.58 6.81
N CYS A 302 -0.34 -2.56 7.56
CA CYS A 302 -0.07 -3.96 7.32
C CYS A 302 -1.21 -4.57 6.50
N LEU A 303 -0.90 -5.43 5.54
CA LEU A 303 -1.87 -6.18 4.73
C LEU A 303 -1.75 -7.68 5.03
N GLY A 304 -2.89 -8.35 5.24
CA GLY A 304 -2.97 -9.78 5.51
C GLY A 304 -2.73 -10.66 4.27
N LEU A 305 -2.79 -11.98 4.47
CA LEU A 305 -2.73 -12.98 3.41
C LEU A 305 -4.11 -13.59 3.23
N GLY A 306 -4.79 -13.26 2.14
CA GLY A 306 -6.17 -13.73 1.92
C GLY A 306 -7.12 -13.20 2.99
N GLU A 307 -7.94 -14.07 3.56
CA GLU A 307 -8.92 -13.71 4.60
C GLU A 307 -8.34 -13.67 6.02
N ASP A 308 -7.07 -14.09 6.19
CA ASP A 308 -6.40 -14.07 7.48
C ASP A 308 -5.91 -12.67 7.87
N LEU A 309 -5.97 -12.38 9.16
CA LEU A 309 -5.33 -11.19 9.72
C LEU A 309 -3.80 -11.26 9.54
N PRO A 310 -3.12 -10.11 9.43
CA PRO A 310 -1.65 -10.08 9.34
C PRO A 310 -1.00 -10.86 10.48
N TRP A 311 0.01 -11.68 10.16
CA TRP A 311 0.76 -12.45 11.16
C TRP A 311 1.33 -11.58 12.27
N ARG A 312 1.72 -10.35 11.94
CA ARG A 312 2.17 -9.36 12.93
C ARG A 312 1.17 -9.07 14.04
N LEU A 313 -0.13 -9.23 13.78
CA LEU A 313 -1.20 -9.01 14.76
C LEU A 313 -1.62 -10.27 15.50
N THR A 314 -1.50 -11.43 14.87
CA THR A 314 -1.97 -12.71 15.41
C THR A 314 -0.88 -13.46 16.17
N GLN A 315 0.39 -13.13 15.95
CA GLN A 315 1.52 -13.79 16.59
C GLN A 315 2.06 -12.99 17.78
N PRO A 316 2.62 -13.65 18.82
CA PRO A 316 3.10 -12.97 20.02
C PRO A 316 4.16 -11.89 19.70
N ALA A 317 4.01 -10.71 20.30
CA ALA A 317 4.97 -9.63 20.20
C ALA A 317 6.22 -9.93 21.05
N GLY A 318 7.26 -10.47 20.42
CA GLY A 318 8.62 -10.63 20.98
C GLY A 318 9.65 -9.77 20.23
N ASP A 319 10.93 -10.18 20.25
CA ASP A 319 12.06 -9.51 19.57
C ASP A 319 12.01 -9.47 18.03
N GLY A 320 10.89 -9.92 17.44
CA GLY A 320 10.68 -10.12 16.01
C GLY A 320 9.94 -11.43 15.76
N LEU A 321 9.19 -11.53 14.66
CA LEU A 321 8.46 -12.77 14.34
C LEU A 321 9.42 -13.87 13.86
N PHE A 322 10.36 -13.52 12.99
CA PHE A 322 11.44 -14.37 12.50
C PHE A 322 12.79 -13.94 13.09
N GLN A 323 13.84 -14.74 12.91
CA GLN A 323 15.20 -14.33 13.29
C GLN A 323 15.58 -13.00 12.64
N ARG A 324 16.32 -12.15 13.34
CA ARG A 324 16.69 -10.81 12.83
C ARG A 324 17.68 -10.93 11.68
N PHE A 325 17.50 -10.12 10.64
CA PHE A 325 18.52 -9.94 9.62
C PHE A 325 19.59 -8.98 10.12
N THR A 326 20.82 -9.48 10.25
CA THR A 326 22.00 -8.65 10.49
C THR A 326 22.61 -8.29 9.14
N PRO A 327 22.62 -7.01 8.74
CA PRO A 327 23.20 -6.61 7.47
C PRO A 327 24.70 -6.96 7.39
N PRO A 328 25.20 -7.35 6.20
CA PRO A 328 26.62 -7.61 6.01
C PRO A 328 27.44 -6.33 6.22
N ALA A 329 28.62 -6.45 6.82
CA ALA A 329 29.45 -5.29 7.17
C ALA A 329 29.91 -4.46 5.95
N ASP A 330 30.03 -5.09 4.78
CA ASP A 330 30.33 -4.41 3.51
C ASP A 330 29.08 -3.94 2.75
N GLY A 331 27.88 -4.14 3.30
CA GLY A 331 26.62 -3.74 2.69
C GLY A 331 26.25 -4.51 1.42
N LEU A 332 26.93 -5.60 1.09
CA LEU A 332 26.76 -6.32 -0.18
C LEU A 332 26.05 -7.66 0.01
N TYR A 333 25.08 -7.91 -0.86
CA TYR A 333 24.29 -9.15 -0.91
C TYR A 333 24.42 -9.75 -2.31
N GLY A 334 24.94 -10.97 -2.46
CA GLY A 334 25.10 -11.61 -3.76
C GLY A 334 24.01 -12.64 -4.08
N ILE A 335 23.55 -12.73 -5.34
CA ILE A 335 22.69 -13.83 -5.81
C ILE A 335 23.44 -14.67 -6.84
N VAL A 336 23.52 -15.98 -6.61
CA VAL A 336 24.17 -16.93 -7.52
C VAL A 336 23.31 -18.17 -7.78
N PRO A 337 23.46 -18.83 -8.95
CA PRO A 337 22.55 -19.91 -9.35
C PRO A 337 22.92 -21.30 -8.80
N THR A 338 24.17 -21.54 -8.38
CA THR A 338 24.66 -22.89 -8.05
C THR A 338 25.55 -22.91 -6.81
N ALA A 339 25.70 -24.08 -6.20
CA ALA A 339 26.61 -24.30 -5.06
C ALA A 339 28.09 -24.05 -5.40
N ALA A 340 28.53 -24.37 -6.63
CA ALA A 340 29.89 -24.08 -7.09
C ALA A 340 30.14 -22.56 -7.08
N ARG A 341 29.18 -21.80 -7.61
CA ARG A 341 29.21 -20.33 -7.58
C ARG A 341 29.16 -19.75 -6.17
N ILE A 342 28.49 -20.40 -5.23
CA ILE A 342 28.55 -20.04 -3.80
C ILE A 342 30.00 -20.18 -3.31
N HIS A 343 30.65 -21.31 -3.60
CA HIS A 343 32.04 -21.54 -3.19
C HIS A 343 33.00 -20.48 -3.74
N ASP A 344 32.92 -20.19 -5.04
CA ASP A 344 33.76 -19.17 -5.69
C ASP A 344 33.58 -17.79 -5.03
N ALA A 345 32.33 -17.40 -4.75
CA ALA A 345 32.00 -16.14 -4.10
C ALA A 345 32.50 -16.08 -2.66
N LEU A 346 32.38 -17.17 -1.89
CA LEU A 346 32.91 -17.25 -0.53
C LEU A 346 34.43 -17.12 -0.51
N GLN A 347 35.13 -17.80 -1.42
CA GLN A 347 36.58 -17.67 -1.58
C GLN A 347 36.97 -16.24 -1.97
N ALA A 348 36.20 -15.59 -2.84
CA ALA A 348 36.41 -14.21 -3.26
C ALA A 348 36.15 -13.19 -2.13
N GLY A 349 35.47 -13.59 -1.05
CA GLY A 349 35.28 -12.77 0.15
C GLY A 349 33.84 -12.32 0.41
N TRP A 350 32.86 -12.79 -0.37
CA TRP A 350 31.44 -12.52 -0.13
C TRP A 350 30.96 -13.21 1.15
N ARG A 351 30.13 -12.53 1.95
CA ARG A 351 29.63 -13.06 3.24
C ARG A 351 28.12 -13.06 3.40
N CYS A 352 27.37 -12.54 2.44
CA CYS A 352 25.91 -12.65 2.37
C CYS A 352 25.51 -13.06 0.96
N LEU A 353 24.95 -14.27 0.83
CA LEU A 353 24.69 -14.90 -0.46
C LEU A 353 23.31 -15.53 -0.51
N GLN A 354 22.68 -15.51 -1.67
CA GLN A 354 21.45 -16.22 -1.97
C GLN A 354 21.66 -17.22 -3.09
N LEU A 355 21.28 -18.47 -2.82
CA LEU A 355 21.21 -19.50 -3.84
C LEU A 355 19.86 -19.39 -4.58
N ARG A 356 19.93 -19.12 -5.88
CA ARG A 356 18.79 -19.10 -6.81
C ARG A 356 18.88 -20.24 -7.80
N HIS A 357 18.75 -21.47 -7.29
CA HIS A 357 18.71 -22.68 -8.11
C HIS A 357 17.32 -22.83 -8.74
N LYS A 358 17.22 -22.89 -10.06
CA LYS A 358 15.94 -23.10 -10.77
C LYS A 358 15.60 -24.57 -11.05
N PRO A 359 16.55 -25.44 -11.42
CA PRO A 359 16.26 -26.84 -11.70
C PRO A 359 15.80 -27.60 -10.44
N ALA A 360 14.87 -28.54 -10.58
CA ALA A 360 14.53 -29.47 -9.50
C ALA A 360 15.63 -30.53 -9.29
N GLU A 361 16.32 -30.89 -10.39
CA GLU A 361 17.41 -31.86 -10.36
C GLU A 361 18.58 -31.36 -9.51
N GLY A 362 19.13 -32.25 -8.68
CA GLY A 362 20.30 -31.97 -7.85
C GLY A 362 20.08 -30.96 -6.71
N LEU A 363 18.85 -30.46 -6.50
CA LEU A 363 18.54 -29.41 -5.52
C LEU A 363 19.06 -29.76 -4.11
N HIS A 364 18.79 -30.98 -3.63
CA HIS A 364 19.20 -31.39 -2.28
C HIS A 364 20.73 -31.36 -2.10
N LYS A 365 21.49 -31.80 -3.11
CA LYS A 365 22.95 -31.73 -3.08
C LYS A 365 23.42 -30.27 -3.10
N HIS A 366 22.86 -29.44 -3.98
CA HIS A 366 23.21 -28.02 -4.05
C HIS A 366 22.94 -27.28 -2.75
N LEU A 367 21.81 -27.55 -2.09
CA LEU A 367 21.48 -26.93 -0.81
C LEU A 367 22.44 -27.36 0.29
N ASN A 368 22.70 -28.66 0.44
CA ASN A 368 23.64 -29.17 1.45
C ASN A 368 25.05 -28.60 1.25
N ASP A 369 25.57 -28.65 0.03
CA ASP A 369 26.90 -28.13 -0.32
C ASP A 369 26.99 -26.62 0.01
N SER A 370 25.94 -25.85 -0.29
CA SER A 370 25.89 -24.41 -0.02
C SER A 370 25.84 -24.10 1.48
N VAL A 371 25.02 -24.83 2.25
CA VAL A 371 24.91 -24.66 3.71
C VAL A 371 26.25 -24.97 4.38
N GLN A 372 26.88 -26.09 4.01
CA GLN A 372 28.19 -26.47 4.55
C GLN A 372 29.28 -25.45 4.21
N ALA A 373 29.32 -24.98 2.96
CA ALA A 373 30.27 -23.97 2.52
C ALA A 373 30.08 -22.64 3.28
N CYS A 374 28.86 -22.11 3.33
CA CYS A 374 28.57 -20.86 4.05
C CYS A 374 28.90 -20.97 5.54
N SER A 375 28.60 -22.11 6.19
CA SER A 375 28.96 -22.35 7.60
C SER A 375 30.47 -22.30 7.82
N ARG A 376 31.27 -22.93 6.94
CA ARG A 376 32.74 -22.93 7.03
C ARG A 376 33.34 -21.53 6.89
N PHE A 377 32.76 -20.67 6.06
CA PHE A 377 33.23 -19.30 5.82
C PHE A 377 32.55 -18.26 6.71
N ASN A 378 31.71 -18.67 7.66
CA ASN A 378 30.89 -17.79 8.50
C ASN A 378 30.10 -16.75 7.67
N ALA A 379 29.45 -17.23 6.61
CA ALA A 379 28.65 -16.43 5.70
C ALA A 379 27.16 -16.73 5.89
N GLN A 380 26.33 -15.71 5.70
CA GLN A 380 24.89 -15.85 5.68
C GLN A 380 24.41 -16.39 4.33
N LEU A 381 23.64 -17.48 4.37
CA LEU A 381 22.98 -18.07 3.20
C LEU A 381 21.48 -17.78 3.20
N PHE A 382 20.94 -17.41 2.05
CA PHE A 382 19.52 -17.38 1.73
C PHE A 382 19.19 -18.38 0.63
N VAL A 383 18.03 -19.04 0.74
CA VAL A 383 17.52 -19.96 -0.29
C VAL A 383 16.29 -19.35 -0.94
N ASN A 384 16.30 -19.24 -2.27
CA ASN A 384 15.19 -18.71 -3.05
C ASN A 384 14.18 -19.82 -3.39
N ASP A 385 12.89 -19.56 -3.17
CA ASP A 385 11.70 -20.36 -3.55
C ASP A 385 11.60 -21.79 -2.94
N HIS A 386 12.71 -22.50 -2.74
CA HIS A 386 12.78 -23.88 -2.21
C HIS A 386 12.70 -23.95 -0.68
N TRP A 387 11.63 -23.36 -0.15
CA TRP A 387 11.49 -23.12 1.29
C TRP A 387 11.34 -24.40 2.11
N ARG A 388 10.65 -25.43 1.60
CA ARG A 388 10.46 -26.71 2.33
C ARG A 388 11.77 -27.45 2.51
N GLU A 389 12.54 -27.55 1.43
CA GLU A 389 13.83 -28.20 1.41
C GLU A 389 14.82 -27.46 2.30
N ALA A 390 14.82 -26.13 2.27
CA ALA A 390 15.62 -25.30 3.17
C ALA A 390 15.20 -25.49 4.64
N LEU A 391 13.89 -25.56 4.93
CA LEU A 391 13.39 -25.85 6.28
C LEU A 391 13.82 -27.23 6.79
N ALA A 392 13.92 -28.24 5.92
CA ALA A 392 14.40 -29.56 6.31
C ALA A 392 15.88 -29.58 6.71
N LEU A 393 16.67 -28.61 6.21
CA LEU A 393 18.10 -28.47 6.51
C LEU A 393 18.40 -27.55 7.69
N SER A 394 17.51 -26.63 8.02
CA SER A 394 17.69 -25.73 9.17
C SER A 394 17.63 -26.53 10.49
N THR A 395 18.62 -26.37 11.36
CA THR A 395 18.61 -26.95 12.71
C THR A 395 18.87 -25.86 13.76
N ALA A 396 18.48 -26.11 15.01
CA ALA A 396 18.73 -25.16 16.10
C ALA A 396 20.23 -25.00 16.46
N SER A 397 21.08 -25.90 15.98
CA SER A 397 22.53 -25.92 16.24
C SER A 397 23.37 -25.19 15.19
N GLN A 398 22.74 -24.67 14.14
CA GLN A 398 23.40 -23.96 13.04
C GLN A 398 22.99 -22.48 13.02
N PRO A 399 23.79 -21.59 12.41
CA PRO A 399 23.35 -20.23 12.11
C PRO A 399 22.00 -20.24 11.37
N PRO A 400 21.09 -19.29 11.66
CA PRO A 400 19.78 -19.30 11.04
C PRO A 400 19.86 -19.26 9.52
N LEU A 401 19.25 -20.25 8.87
CA LEU A 401 19.16 -20.27 7.41
C LEU A 401 18.16 -19.20 6.94
N GLY A 402 18.53 -18.45 5.92
CA GLY A 402 17.64 -17.48 5.30
C GLY A 402 16.76 -18.11 4.24
N LEU A 403 15.49 -17.71 4.20
CA LEU A 403 14.57 -17.97 3.10
C LEU A 403 14.29 -16.67 2.39
N HIS A 404 14.22 -16.70 1.06
CA HIS A 404 13.73 -15.58 0.26
C HIS A 404 12.55 -16.04 -0.59
N LEU A 405 11.42 -15.33 -0.48
CA LEU A 405 10.20 -15.64 -1.21
C LEU A 405 9.71 -14.44 -2.02
N GLY A 406 9.23 -14.75 -3.23
CA GLY A 406 8.38 -13.83 -3.98
C GLY A 406 7.00 -13.71 -3.36
N GLN A 407 6.32 -12.62 -3.69
CA GLN A 407 4.95 -12.36 -3.23
C GLN A 407 3.96 -13.43 -3.74
N GLU A 408 4.14 -13.89 -4.98
CA GLU A 408 3.32 -14.95 -5.57
C GLU A 408 3.49 -16.30 -4.88
N ASP A 409 4.73 -16.65 -4.51
CA ASP A 409 5.01 -17.92 -3.82
C ASP A 409 4.36 -17.93 -2.44
N LEU A 410 4.41 -16.80 -1.73
CA LEU A 410 3.76 -16.63 -0.43
C LEU A 410 2.22 -16.77 -0.52
N LEU A 411 1.59 -16.23 -1.57
CA LEU A 411 0.16 -16.33 -1.80
C LEU A 411 -0.30 -17.73 -2.27
N ARG A 412 0.58 -18.49 -2.93
CA ARG A 412 0.29 -19.86 -3.37
C ARG A 412 0.34 -20.90 -2.24
N MET A 413 0.93 -20.55 -1.10
CA MET A 413 1.01 -21.42 0.08
C MET A 413 -0.38 -21.69 0.68
N SER A 414 -0.60 -22.91 1.14
CA SER A 414 -1.77 -23.27 1.94
C SER A 414 -1.66 -22.75 3.38
N ALA A 415 -2.75 -22.83 4.14
CA ALA A 415 -2.73 -22.54 5.58
C ALA A 415 -1.75 -23.45 6.35
N ASP A 416 -1.64 -24.73 5.97
CA ASP A 416 -0.68 -25.67 6.55
C ASP A 416 0.77 -25.24 6.26
N ASP A 417 1.01 -24.68 5.09
CA ASP A 417 2.33 -24.18 4.69
C ASP A 417 2.73 -22.94 5.48
N HIS A 418 1.78 -22.02 5.69
CA HIS A 418 1.96 -20.88 6.57
C HIS A 418 2.24 -21.32 8.01
N ALA A 419 1.47 -22.30 8.52
CA ALA A 419 1.67 -22.85 9.87
C ALA A 419 3.05 -23.50 10.02
N LEU A 420 3.50 -24.27 9.01
CA LEU A 420 4.82 -24.88 8.98
C LEU A 420 5.93 -23.81 9.00
N LEU A 421 5.82 -22.78 8.17
CA LEU A 421 6.78 -21.67 8.14
C LEU A 421 6.85 -20.94 9.49
N LEU A 422 5.69 -20.62 10.08
CA LEU A 422 5.60 -19.97 11.38
C LEU A 422 6.15 -20.83 12.51
N SER A 423 5.95 -22.15 12.49
CA SER A 423 6.55 -23.06 13.49
C SER A 423 8.09 -23.06 13.45
N ALA A 424 8.67 -22.80 12.28
CA ALA A 424 10.12 -22.74 12.10
C ALA A 424 10.73 -21.37 12.38
N ARG A 425 9.92 -20.33 12.65
CA ARG A 425 10.36 -18.92 12.72
C ARG A 425 11.56 -18.63 13.63
N HIS A 426 11.73 -19.42 14.69
CA HIS A 426 12.83 -19.28 15.65
C HIS A 426 14.18 -19.77 15.14
N ARG A 427 14.25 -20.46 14.00
CA ARG A 427 15.49 -21.01 13.41
C ARG A 427 15.74 -20.56 11.97
N ILE A 428 14.92 -19.64 11.45
CA ILE A 428 15.06 -19.10 10.09
C ILE A 428 14.92 -17.59 10.06
N MET A 429 15.53 -17.00 9.04
CA MET A 429 15.19 -15.65 8.57
C MET A 429 14.24 -15.74 7.38
N LEU A 430 13.31 -14.79 7.29
CA LEU A 430 12.42 -14.65 6.14
C LEU A 430 12.72 -13.33 5.42
N GLY A 431 12.99 -13.39 4.13
CA GLY A 431 13.04 -12.26 3.21
C GLY A 431 11.88 -12.29 2.24
N LEU A 432 11.25 -11.13 2.02
CA LEU A 432 10.17 -10.99 1.05
C LEU A 432 10.52 -9.94 0.00
N SER A 433 10.23 -10.21 -1.27
CA SER A 433 10.35 -9.22 -2.35
C SER A 433 9.22 -8.17 -2.29
N SER A 434 9.46 -6.93 -2.68
CA SER A 434 8.43 -5.89 -2.86
C SER A 434 8.75 -4.97 -4.04
N HIS A 435 7.73 -4.62 -4.82
CA HIS A 435 7.84 -3.80 -6.03
C HIS A 435 6.85 -2.62 -6.03
N SER A 436 6.04 -2.49 -4.98
CA SER A 436 5.01 -1.44 -4.84
C SER A 436 4.60 -1.26 -3.38
N LEU A 437 3.71 -0.29 -3.10
CA LEU A 437 3.32 0.05 -1.73
C LEU A 437 2.43 -1.03 -1.10
N TRP A 438 1.52 -1.62 -1.88
CA TRP A 438 0.66 -2.69 -1.39
C TRP A 438 1.43 -4.00 -1.12
N GLU A 439 2.46 -4.30 -1.92
CA GLU A 439 3.36 -5.43 -1.63
C GLU A 439 4.19 -5.17 -0.37
N LEU A 440 4.65 -3.92 -0.16
CA LEU A 440 5.35 -3.52 1.05
C LEU A 440 4.45 -3.64 2.28
N ALA A 441 3.18 -3.21 2.18
CA ALA A 441 2.19 -3.36 3.24
C ALA A 441 1.93 -4.83 3.59
N ARG A 442 1.88 -5.72 2.58
CA ARG A 442 1.75 -7.17 2.83
C ARG A 442 2.99 -7.75 3.49
N ALA A 443 4.17 -7.40 3.00
CA ALA A 443 5.42 -7.80 3.64
C ALA A 443 5.46 -7.29 5.10
N ALA A 444 5.06 -6.05 5.37
CA ALA A 444 4.92 -5.52 6.72
C ALA A 444 3.97 -6.35 7.59
N GLY A 445 2.86 -6.86 7.02
CA GLY A 445 1.93 -7.76 7.69
C GLY A 445 2.49 -9.13 8.03
N CYS A 446 3.42 -9.65 7.22
CA CYS A 446 4.14 -10.90 7.48
C CYS A 446 5.32 -10.75 8.43
N ALA A 447 5.73 -9.52 8.78
CA ALA A 447 6.85 -9.21 9.67
C ALA A 447 8.15 -9.99 9.36
N PRO A 448 8.66 -9.95 8.12
CA PRO A 448 9.88 -10.65 7.72
C PRO A 448 11.12 -10.06 8.38
N SER A 449 12.22 -10.81 8.31
CA SER A 449 13.55 -10.39 8.75
C SER A 449 14.09 -9.21 7.92
N TYR A 450 13.76 -9.15 6.63
CA TYR A 450 14.07 -8.03 5.74
C TYR A 450 13.10 -8.00 4.55
N ILE A 451 13.06 -6.87 3.82
CA ILE A 451 12.28 -6.72 2.60
C ILE A 451 13.21 -6.34 1.45
N ALA A 452 13.22 -7.10 0.37
CA ALA A 452 13.97 -6.76 -0.83
C ALA A 452 13.12 -5.89 -1.75
N CYS A 453 13.47 -4.62 -1.91
CA CYS A 453 12.67 -3.68 -2.68
C CYS A 453 13.32 -3.35 -4.03
N GLY A 454 12.57 -3.51 -5.11
CA GLY A 454 13.07 -3.29 -6.47
C GLY A 454 12.03 -3.50 -7.56
N PRO A 455 12.41 -3.50 -8.84
CA PRO A 455 13.77 -3.21 -9.31
C PRO A 455 14.14 -1.73 -9.12
N VAL A 456 15.28 -1.45 -8.49
CA VAL A 456 15.73 -0.05 -8.28
C VAL A 456 16.19 0.62 -9.58
N GLN A 457 16.71 -0.17 -10.52
CA GLN A 457 17.00 0.22 -11.91
C GLN A 457 16.45 -0.80 -12.91
N ALA A 458 16.33 -0.41 -14.17
CA ALA A 458 15.92 -1.32 -15.24
C ALA A 458 16.77 -2.60 -15.22
N THR A 459 16.10 -3.75 -15.15
CA THR A 459 16.78 -5.04 -15.13
C THR A 459 16.75 -5.66 -16.50
N THR A 460 17.81 -6.37 -16.84
CA THR A 460 17.93 -7.11 -18.10
C THR A 460 17.84 -8.63 -17.83
N THR A 461 17.50 -9.03 -16.59
CA THR A 461 17.48 -10.43 -16.11
C THR A 461 16.09 -11.07 -16.19
N LYS A 462 15.03 -10.25 -16.17
CA LYS A 462 13.64 -10.63 -16.42
C LYS A 462 12.92 -9.44 -17.05
N ASP A 463 12.01 -9.70 -17.98
CA ASP A 463 10.98 -8.73 -18.32
C ASP A 463 10.03 -8.62 -17.12
N MET A 464 10.01 -7.46 -16.48
CA MET A 464 9.24 -7.25 -15.25
C MET A 464 8.17 -6.20 -15.57
N PRO A 465 6.90 -6.42 -15.17
CA PRO A 465 5.82 -5.45 -15.42
C PRO A 465 5.97 -4.16 -14.58
N TRP A 466 7.04 -4.07 -13.77
CA TRP A 466 7.29 -2.98 -12.83
C TRP A 466 8.24 -1.94 -13.40
N ARG A 467 7.90 -0.67 -13.20
CA ARG A 467 8.80 0.44 -13.54
C ARG A 467 9.99 0.48 -12.57
N PRO A 468 11.19 0.84 -13.05
CA PRO A 468 12.33 1.12 -12.18
C PRO A 468 11.98 2.17 -11.13
N GLN A 469 12.39 1.91 -9.89
CA GLN A 469 11.90 2.64 -8.73
C GLN A 469 12.73 3.90 -8.44
N GLY A 470 14.02 3.87 -8.78
CA GLY A 470 14.92 5.01 -8.56
C GLY A 470 15.25 5.23 -7.08
N THR A 471 15.99 6.31 -6.82
CA THR A 471 16.49 6.65 -5.47
C THR A 471 15.38 7.13 -4.55
N ASP A 472 14.44 7.92 -5.07
CA ASP A 472 13.41 8.56 -4.24
C ASP A 472 12.45 7.53 -3.64
N ASN A 473 12.01 6.54 -4.43
CA ASN A 473 11.19 5.44 -3.91
C ASN A 473 11.99 4.51 -3.00
N LEU A 474 13.28 4.28 -3.27
CA LEU A 474 14.12 3.51 -2.36
C LEU A 474 14.21 4.19 -0.99
N GLN A 475 14.47 5.50 -0.96
CA GLN A 475 14.50 6.28 0.27
C GLN A 475 13.15 6.22 0.98
N TRP A 476 12.05 6.37 0.24
CA TRP A 476 10.71 6.24 0.80
C TRP A 476 10.49 4.87 1.45
N TRP A 477 10.88 3.77 0.78
CA TRP A 477 10.77 2.43 1.34
C TRP A 477 11.61 2.24 2.61
N ILE A 478 12.83 2.76 2.64
CA ILE A 478 13.70 2.70 3.83
C ILE A 478 13.04 3.43 5.01
N THR A 479 12.45 4.60 4.74
CA THR A 479 11.79 5.43 5.76
C THR A 479 10.49 4.80 6.32
N HIS A 480 9.76 4.01 5.53
CA HIS A 480 8.44 3.48 5.91
C HIS A 480 8.43 1.99 6.24
N SER A 481 9.44 1.24 5.79
CA SER A 481 9.50 -0.20 6.01
C SER A 481 9.70 -0.52 7.50
N PRO A 482 8.94 -1.47 8.06
CA PRO A 482 9.15 -1.92 9.45
C PRO A 482 10.34 -2.89 9.60
N ALA A 483 10.97 -3.28 8.51
CA ALA A 483 12.11 -4.20 8.47
C ALA A 483 13.23 -3.63 7.59
N PRO A 484 14.48 -4.06 7.79
CA PRO A 484 15.60 -3.65 6.95
C PRO A 484 15.29 -3.82 5.45
N VAL A 485 15.60 -2.79 4.66
CA VAL A 485 15.39 -2.80 3.21
C VAL A 485 16.66 -3.23 2.50
N VAL A 486 16.56 -4.25 1.65
CA VAL A 486 17.60 -4.65 0.70
C VAL A 486 17.24 -4.10 -0.67
N ALA A 487 18.08 -3.24 -1.23
CA ALA A 487 17.88 -2.70 -2.58
C ALA A 487 18.24 -3.74 -3.64
N ILE A 488 17.32 -4.09 -4.54
CA ILE A 488 17.53 -5.13 -5.55
C ILE A 488 17.14 -4.67 -6.96
N GLY A 489 17.85 -5.20 -7.97
CA GLY A 489 17.48 -5.07 -9.38
C GLY A 489 18.22 -3.96 -10.11
N GLY A 490 19.03 -4.35 -11.11
CA GLY A 490 19.70 -3.41 -12.01
C GLY A 490 20.97 -2.77 -11.46
N LEU A 491 21.57 -3.32 -10.41
CA LEU A 491 22.90 -2.94 -9.92
C LEU A 491 23.96 -3.76 -10.66
N LEU A 492 24.59 -3.16 -11.68
CA LEU A 492 25.54 -3.85 -12.57
C LEU A 492 26.98 -3.34 -12.41
N THR A 493 27.14 -2.07 -12.01
CA THR A 493 28.44 -1.40 -11.93
C THR A 493 28.70 -0.81 -10.53
N PRO A 494 29.95 -0.53 -10.16
CA PRO A 494 30.26 0.22 -8.94
C PRO A 494 29.55 1.58 -8.86
N ALA A 495 29.39 2.27 -10.00
CA ALA A 495 28.67 3.55 -10.04
C ALA A 495 27.18 3.41 -9.69
N ASP A 496 26.53 2.32 -10.10
CA ASP A 496 25.16 1.99 -9.68
C ASP A 496 25.12 1.78 -8.17
N VAL A 497 26.03 0.96 -7.64
CA VAL A 497 26.10 0.64 -6.21
C VAL A 497 26.34 1.87 -5.36
N GLN A 498 27.27 2.75 -5.74
CA GLN A 498 27.52 4.02 -5.05
C GLN A 498 26.27 4.90 -5.00
N ARG A 499 25.58 5.07 -6.15
CA ARG A 499 24.37 5.89 -6.23
C ARG A 499 23.28 5.43 -5.27
N PHE A 500 23.06 4.11 -5.16
CA PHE A 500 22.02 3.58 -4.28
C PHE A 500 22.48 3.43 -2.83
N ALA A 501 23.77 3.22 -2.57
CA ALA A 501 24.37 3.25 -1.24
C ALA A 501 24.17 4.61 -0.53
N ALA A 502 24.09 5.71 -1.29
CA ALA A 502 23.79 7.03 -0.76
C ALA A 502 22.39 7.18 -0.14
N ASN A 503 21.48 6.22 -0.33
CA ASN A 503 20.18 6.17 0.35
C ASN A 503 20.21 5.28 1.61
N GLN A 504 21.37 4.69 1.92
CA GLN A 504 21.62 3.86 3.10
C GLN A 504 20.65 2.65 3.25
N PRO A 505 20.43 1.82 2.21
CA PRO A 505 19.74 0.54 2.41
C PRO A 505 20.57 -0.37 3.32
N ALA A 506 19.91 -1.36 3.93
CA ALA A 506 20.58 -2.35 4.76
C ALA A 506 21.58 -3.20 3.96
N ALA A 507 21.24 -3.54 2.71
CA ALA A 507 22.19 -4.13 1.78
C ALA A 507 21.83 -3.81 0.32
N LEU A 508 22.82 -3.90 -0.56
CA LEU A 508 22.71 -3.75 -2.00
C LEU A 508 22.87 -5.12 -2.65
N CYS A 509 21.80 -5.59 -3.30
CA CYS A 509 21.74 -6.90 -3.91
C CYS A 509 22.27 -6.87 -5.34
N VAL A 510 23.40 -7.54 -5.56
CA VAL A 510 24.11 -7.64 -6.83
C VAL A 510 23.96 -9.06 -7.39
N VAL A 511 23.68 -9.14 -8.69
CA VAL A 511 23.47 -10.42 -9.39
C VAL A 511 24.51 -10.61 -10.49
N ARG A 512 24.30 -10.00 -11.66
CA ARG A 512 25.27 -10.09 -12.78
C ARG A 512 26.49 -9.20 -12.58
N GLY A 513 26.37 -8.13 -11.80
CA GLY A 513 27.51 -7.32 -11.38
C GLY A 513 28.47 -8.02 -10.42
N MET A 514 28.31 -9.31 -10.14
CA MET A 514 29.25 -10.08 -9.32
C MET A 514 30.43 -10.66 -10.11
N GLY A 515 30.36 -10.74 -11.44
CA GLY A 515 31.33 -11.49 -12.25
C GLY A 515 30.99 -12.99 -12.41
N GLU A 516 31.70 -13.68 -13.30
CA GLU A 516 31.42 -15.07 -13.69
C GLU A 516 32.24 -16.12 -12.91
N HIS A 517 33.51 -15.83 -12.66
CA HIS A 517 34.43 -16.73 -11.96
C HIS A 517 34.99 -16.12 -10.68
N HIS A 518 35.73 -16.92 -9.90
CA HIS A 518 36.32 -16.51 -8.63
C HIS A 518 37.15 -15.20 -8.73
N ASP A 519 38.07 -15.12 -9.69
CA ASP A 519 38.95 -13.95 -9.86
C ASP A 519 38.14 -12.68 -10.18
N ASP A 520 37.13 -12.80 -11.06
CA ASP A 520 36.23 -11.70 -11.40
C ASP A 520 35.46 -11.20 -10.16
N MET A 521 34.96 -12.14 -9.36
CA MET A 521 34.22 -11.83 -8.13
C MET A 521 35.11 -11.14 -7.10
N ALA A 522 36.37 -11.54 -6.98
CA ALA A 522 37.30 -10.94 -6.02
C ALA A 522 37.61 -9.49 -6.42
N GLN A 523 37.95 -9.27 -7.70
CA GLN A 523 38.20 -7.94 -8.24
C GLN A 523 36.96 -7.04 -8.13
N THR A 524 35.80 -7.57 -8.49
CA THR A 524 34.56 -6.80 -8.46
C THR A 524 34.14 -6.47 -7.03
N LEU A 525 34.29 -7.40 -6.08
CA LEU A 525 33.95 -7.18 -4.67
C LEU A 525 34.72 -6.00 -4.07
N GLU A 526 36.01 -5.86 -4.36
CA GLU A 526 36.82 -4.72 -3.88
C GLU A 526 36.28 -3.39 -4.42
N ALA A 527 36.01 -3.31 -5.74
CA ALA A 527 35.45 -2.12 -6.35
C ALA A 527 34.06 -1.77 -5.80
N LEU A 528 33.21 -2.79 -5.57
CA LEU A 528 31.89 -2.61 -4.98
C LEU A 528 31.96 -2.12 -3.52
N ARG A 529 32.91 -2.62 -2.72
CA ARG A 529 33.13 -2.14 -1.35
C ARG A 529 33.48 -0.66 -1.32
N HIS A 530 34.41 -0.22 -2.17
CA HIS A 530 34.75 1.19 -2.30
C HIS A 530 33.52 2.02 -2.71
N ALA A 531 32.71 1.53 -3.64
CA ALA A 531 31.48 2.20 -4.04
C ALA A 531 30.45 2.32 -2.90
N VAL A 532 30.26 1.27 -2.10
CA VAL A 532 29.38 1.32 -0.92
C VAL A 532 29.87 2.38 0.07
N THR A 533 31.15 2.36 0.43
CA THR A 533 31.73 3.34 1.35
C THR A 533 31.61 4.77 0.80
N ALA A 534 31.91 4.99 -0.47
CA ALA A 534 31.78 6.30 -1.11
C ALA A 534 30.34 6.82 -1.06
N GLY A 535 29.36 5.99 -1.41
CA GLY A 535 27.95 6.40 -1.36
C GLY A 535 27.47 6.69 0.07
N GLN A 536 27.90 5.90 1.05
CA GLN A 536 27.58 6.15 2.46
C GLN A 536 28.16 7.47 2.98
N LEU A 537 29.35 7.87 2.52
CA LEU A 537 29.95 9.18 2.84
C LEU A 537 29.15 10.32 2.21
N GLU A 538 28.75 10.21 0.94
CA GLU A 538 27.90 11.21 0.27
C GLU A 538 26.57 11.44 1.01
N ALA A 539 25.99 10.39 1.62
CA ALA A 539 24.79 10.52 2.43
C ALA A 539 24.99 11.37 3.68
N GLN A 540 26.17 11.26 4.32
CA GLN A 540 26.51 12.02 5.53
C GLN A 540 26.78 13.50 5.23
N GLU A 541 27.30 13.80 4.04
CA GLU A 541 27.52 15.17 3.57
C GLU A 541 26.21 15.90 3.20
N ARG A 542 25.14 15.15 2.91
CA ARG A 542 23.77 15.69 2.83
C ARG A 542 23.23 15.98 4.22
N ILE A 543 23.88 16.86 4.97
CA ILE A 543 23.28 17.51 6.12
C ILE A 543 22.09 18.32 5.58
N PRO A 544 20.85 18.05 6.00
CA PRO A 544 19.74 18.91 5.64
C PRO A 544 20.07 20.30 6.18
N ALA A 545 20.18 21.30 5.30
CA ALA A 545 20.11 22.68 5.76
C ALA A 545 18.84 22.80 6.62
N PRO A 546 18.87 23.50 7.77
CA PRO A 546 17.66 23.75 8.52
C PRO A 546 16.63 24.33 7.55
N LEU A 547 15.52 23.62 7.37
CA LEU A 547 14.40 24.12 6.58
C LEU A 547 13.98 25.47 7.19
N PRO A 548 13.69 26.49 6.38
CA PRO A 548 13.21 27.78 6.87
C PRO A 548 11.90 27.67 7.65
#